data_AF-A0A165V9B0-F1
#
_entry.id   AF-A0A165V9B0-F1
#
_cell.length_a   1.000
_cell.length_b   1.000
_cell.length_c   1.000
_cell.angle_alpha   90.00
_cell.angle_beta   90.00
_cell.angle_gamma   90.00
#
_symmetry.space_group_name_H-M   'P 1'
#
loop_
_entity.id
_entity.type
_entity.pdbx_description
1 polymer ?
#
loop_
_entity_poly.entity_id
_entity_poly.type
_entity_poly.pdbx_seq_one_letter_code
_entity_poly.pdbx_strand_id
1 'polypeptide(L)'
;MLFNNTKYGNLTKEYVNIRNGLELHQFKWLLSDDDIGALPLEWNHLVGVYEKNPNAALIHYTIGEPYFSTYENTDWLKYKQQMLFAVDEEPANVA
;
A
#
# COMPACT_ATOMS: atom_id res chain seq x y z
N MET A 1 -0.52 7.10 -1.51
CA MET A 1 -1.66 8.05 -1.61
C MET A 1 -2.13 8.35 -0.20
N LEU A 2 -2.59 9.57 0.05
CA LEU A 2 -3.13 9.99 1.34
C LEU A 2 -4.56 10.54 1.15
N PHE A 3 -5.48 10.17 2.03
CA PHE A 3 -6.86 10.63 2.00
C PHE A 3 -7.22 11.29 3.34
N ASN A 4 -7.92 12.43 3.29
CA ASN A 4 -8.45 13.05 4.49
C ASN A 4 -9.82 12.49 4.86
N ASN A 5 -9.86 11.53 5.79
CA ASN A 5 -11.09 10.87 6.22
C ASN A 5 -12.20 11.82 6.66
N THR A 6 -11.87 12.98 7.27
CA THR A 6 -12.91 13.91 7.74
C THR A 6 -13.63 14.62 6.61
N LYS A 7 -13.01 14.70 5.41
CA LYS A 7 -13.65 15.28 4.22
C LYS A 7 -14.65 14.32 3.57
N TYR A 8 -14.54 13.01 3.80
CA TYR A 8 -15.24 11.99 3.01
C TYR A 8 -16.31 11.25 3.80
N GLY A 9 -17.24 12.00 4.40
CA GLY A 9 -18.40 11.44 5.10
C GLY A 9 -19.36 10.62 4.22
N ASN A 10 -19.20 10.69 2.89
CA ASN A 10 -20.02 9.96 1.93
C ASN A 10 -19.65 8.48 1.78
N LEU A 11 -18.45 8.06 2.24
CA LEU A 11 -18.07 6.65 2.29
C LEU A 11 -18.76 5.92 3.46
N THR A 12 -20.09 5.85 3.41
CA THR A 12 -20.90 5.11 4.36
C THR A 12 -20.95 3.63 3.97
N LYS A 13 -21.29 2.75 4.93
CA LYS A 13 -21.53 1.33 4.63
C LYS A 13 -22.57 1.13 3.53
N GLU A 14 -23.65 1.92 3.58
CA GLU A 14 -24.70 1.90 2.57
C GLU A 14 -24.16 2.29 1.19
N TYR A 15 -23.40 3.38 1.10
CA TYR A 15 -22.77 3.82 -0.16
C TYR A 15 -21.92 2.69 -0.76
N VAL A 16 -21.00 2.12 0.02
CA VAL A 16 -20.08 1.07 -0.45
C VAL A 16 -20.85 -0.17 -0.94
N ASN A 17 -21.95 -0.54 -0.28
CA ASN A 17 -22.71 -1.75 -0.62
C ASN A 17 -23.54 -1.63 -1.91
N ILE A 18 -23.87 -0.41 -2.36
CA ILE A 18 -24.73 -0.19 -3.54
C ILE A 18 -23.98 0.28 -4.79
N ARG A 19 -22.74 0.76 -4.63
CA ARG A 19 -21.92 1.21 -5.77
C ARG A 19 -21.24 0.05 -6.47
N ASN A 20 -20.98 0.24 -7.76
CA ASN A 20 -20.23 -0.75 -8.54
C ASN A 20 -18.73 -0.68 -8.20
N GLY A 21 -18.05 -1.81 -8.34
CA GLY A 21 -16.61 -1.90 -8.04
C GLY A 21 -15.77 -0.92 -8.87
N LEU A 22 -16.12 -0.65 -10.12
CA LEU A 22 -15.37 0.26 -10.99
C LEU A 22 -15.37 1.69 -10.45
N GLU A 23 -16.52 2.18 -10.00
CA GLU A 23 -16.68 3.49 -9.37
C GLU A 23 -15.81 3.61 -8.11
N LEU A 24 -15.84 2.57 -7.27
CA LEU A 24 -15.06 2.52 -6.03
C LEU A 24 -13.55 2.50 -6.30
N HIS A 25 -13.10 1.67 -7.25
CA HIS A 25 -11.69 1.53 -7.63
C HIS A 25 -11.13 2.78 -8.32
N GLN A 26 -11.97 3.57 -8.99
CA GLN A 26 -11.59 4.83 -9.65
C GLN A 26 -11.74 6.06 -8.74
N PHE A 27 -11.92 5.85 -7.43
CA PHE A 27 -12.04 6.92 -6.43
C PHE A 27 -13.15 7.94 -6.71
N LYS A 28 -14.21 7.54 -7.42
CA LYS A 28 -15.32 8.45 -7.78
C LYS A 28 -16.19 8.90 -6.61
N TRP A 29 -15.89 8.39 -5.41
CA TRP A 29 -16.42 8.88 -4.14
C TRP A 29 -15.73 10.18 -3.66
N LEU A 30 -14.64 10.60 -4.30
CA LEU A 30 -14.03 11.91 -4.14
C LEU A 30 -14.73 12.97 -4.99
N LEU A 31 -14.68 14.22 -4.56
CA LEU A 31 -15.21 15.35 -5.34
C LEU A 31 -14.25 15.79 -6.46
N SER A 32 -12.94 15.59 -6.28
CA SER A 32 -11.88 15.89 -7.25
C SER A 32 -10.68 14.97 -7.02
N ASP A 33 -9.80 14.82 -8.02
CA ASP A 33 -8.51 14.14 -7.86
C ASP A 33 -7.52 15.00 -7.03
N ASP A 34 -7.74 16.32 -6.93
CA ASP A 34 -6.94 17.23 -6.09
C ASP A 34 -7.04 16.92 -4.59
N ASP A 35 -8.06 16.14 -4.23
CA ASP A 35 -8.33 15.66 -2.88
C ASP A 35 -7.49 14.40 -2.53
N ILE A 36 -6.71 13.88 -3.50
CA ILE A 36 -5.74 12.80 -3.33
C ILE A 36 -4.37 13.38 -2.97
N GLY A 37 -3.97 13.20 -1.72
CA GLY A 37 -2.66 13.64 -1.24
C GLY A 37 -1.52 12.75 -1.74
N ALA A 38 -0.36 13.37 -1.99
CA ALA A 38 0.89 12.67 -2.20
C ALA A 38 1.41 12.07 -0.89
N LEU A 39 2.09 10.93 -0.99
CA LEU A 39 2.82 10.35 0.13
C LEU A 39 4.30 10.77 -0.01
N PRO A 40 4.98 11.20 1.08
CA PRO A 40 6.40 11.49 1.01
C PRO A 40 7.20 10.30 0.47
N LEU A 41 8.25 10.57 -0.31
CA LEU A 41 9.01 9.54 -1.01
C LEU A 41 9.60 8.48 -0.07
N GLU A 42 9.98 8.87 1.15
CA GLU A 42 10.48 7.97 2.18
C GLU A 42 9.48 6.87 2.56
N TRP A 43 8.18 7.15 2.46
CA TRP A 43 7.08 6.22 2.74
C TRP A 43 6.57 5.49 1.49
N ASN A 44 7.18 5.71 0.33
CA ASN A 44 6.85 5.03 -0.92
C ASN A 44 8.09 4.92 -1.80
N HIS A 45 9.14 4.25 -1.31
CA HIS A 45 10.38 4.11 -2.06
C HIS A 45 10.29 2.94 -3.05
N LEU A 46 10.08 3.24 -4.34
CA LEU A 46 9.98 2.24 -5.40
C LEU A 46 11.36 1.68 -5.78
N VAL A 47 11.54 0.38 -5.56
CA VAL A 47 12.79 -0.33 -5.88
C VAL A 47 12.98 -0.41 -7.39
N GLY A 48 14.19 -0.08 -7.85
CA GLY A 48 14.56 -0.11 -9.27
C GLY A 48 14.06 1.09 -10.07
N VAL A 49 13.25 1.97 -9.46
CA VAL A 49 12.84 3.25 -10.05
C VAL A 49 13.68 4.40 -9.49
N TYR A 50 13.95 4.38 -8.18
CA TYR A 50 14.74 5.40 -7.49
C TYR A 50 16.10 4.87 -7.05
N GLU A 51 17.07 5.77 -6.86
CA GLU A 51 18.34 5.43 -6.23
C GLU A 51 18.13 4.97 -4.79
N LYS A 52 18.90 3.97 -4.36
CA LYS A 52 18.78 3.38 -3.02
C LYS A 52 18.80 4.44 -1.92
N ASN A 53 17.71 4.53 -1.18
CA ASN A 53 17.60 5.44 -0.03
C ASN A 53 17.73 4.65 1.29
N PRO A 54 18.84 4.78 2.03
CA PRO A 54 19.02 4.10 3.32
C PRO A 54 18.05 4.60 4.40
N ASN A 55 17.44 5.77 4.20
CA ASN A 55 16.45 6.37 5.10
C ASN A 55 15.00 6.10 4.66
N ALA A 56 14.77 5.23 3.67
CA ALA A 56 13.41 4.86 3.30
C ALA A 56 12.70 4.18 4.49
N ALA A 57 11.54 4.70 4.85
CA ALA A 57 10.67 4.14 5.89
C ALA A 57 9.84 2.96 5.36
N LEU A 58 9.49 2.97 4.07
CA LEU A 58 8.76 1.89 3.40
C LEU A 58 9.32 1.62 2.00
N ILE A 59 9.63 0.35 1.74
CA ILE A 59 10.12 -0.15 0.46
C ILE A 59 8.95 -0.75 -0.33
N HIS A 60 8.79 -0.34 -1.58
CA HIS A 60 7.71 -0.77 -2.47
C HIS A 60 8.29 -1.46 -3.71
N TYR A 61 8.01 -2.76 -3.87
CA TYR A 61 8.39 -3.54 -5.05
C TYR A 61 7.26 -3.52 -6.08
N THR A 62 7.51 -2.97 -7.27
CA THR A 62 6.48 -2.82 -8.33
C THR A 62 6.86 -3.44 -9.67
N ILE A 63 8.16 -3.54 -9.98
CA ILE A 63 8.67 -4.03 -11.28
C ILE A 63 8.91 -5.54 -11.27
N GLY A 64 9.15 -6.09 -10.09
CA GLY A 64 9.44 -7.49 -9.90
C GLY A 64 9.53 -7.79 -8.44
N GLU A 65 8.89 -8.88 -8.04
CA GLU A 65 9.09 -9.40 -6.71
C GLU A 65 10.38 -10.21 -6.64
N PRO A 66 11.02 -10.22 -5.48
CA PRO A 66 12.29 -10.90 -5.34
C PRO A 66 12.22 -12.44 -5.32
N TYR A 67 11.01 -12.99 -5.45
CA TYR A 67 10.76 -14.42 -5.63
C TYR A 67 10.90 -14.86 -7.10
N PHE A 68 10.93 -13.91 -8.04
CA PHE A 68 11.29 -14.19 -9.42
C PHE A 68 12.81 -14.35 -9.54
N SER A 69 13.25 -15.38 -10.27
CA SER A 69 14.68 -15.70 -10.43
C SER A 69 15.50 -14.55 -11.00
N THR A 70 14.89 -13.71 -11.84
CA THR A 70 15.53 -12.51 -12.40
C THR A 70 15.82 -11.42 -11.37
N TYR A 71 15.22 -11.49 -10.18
CA TYR A 71 15.33 -10.51 -9.10
C TYR A 71 15.89 -11.11 -7.78
N GLU A 72 16.44 -12.33 -7.83
CA GLU A 72 16.98 -13.02 -6.65
C GLU A 72 18.13 -12.25 -5.98
N ASN A 73 18.97 -11.54 -6.75
CA ASN A 73 20.12 -10.80 -6.21
C ASN A 73 19.80 -9.38 -5.72
N THR A 74 18.54 -9.10 -5.38
CA THR A 74 18.14 -7.82 -4.79
C THR A 74 18.33 -7.81 -3.26
N ASP A 75 18.38 -6.63 -2.64
CA ASP A 75 18.52 -6.45 -1.18
C ASP A 75 17.44 -7.20 -0.36
N TRP A 76 16.36 -7.63 -1.02
CA TRP A 76 15.30 -8.46 -0.47
C TRP A 76 15.74 -9.71 0.27
N LEU A 77 16.74 -10.47 -0.22
CA LEU A 77 17.06 -11.77 0.38
C LEU A 77 17.38 -11.66 1.88
N LYS A 78 17.90 -10.49 2.30
CA LYS A 78 18.14 -10.13 3.70
C LYS A 78 16.86 -10.01 4.52
N TYR A 79 15.78 -9.50 3.93
CA TYR A 79 14.49 -9.24 4.58
C TYR A 79 13.47 -10.39 4.37
N LYS A 80 13.69 -11.27 3.39
CA LYS A 80 12.86 -12.43 3.07
C LYS A 80 12.53 -13.27 4.30
N GLN A 81 13.54 -13.61 5.10
CA GLN A 81 13.33 -14.43 6.28
C GLN A 81 12.42 -13.73 7.29
N GLN A 82 12.63 -12.44 7.54
CA GLN A 82 11.83 -11.66 8.50
C GLN A 82 10.35 -11.53 8.07
N MET A 83 10.08 -11.35 6.77
CA MET A 83 8.72 -11.25 6.24
C MET A 83 7.98 -12.60 6.22
N LEU A 84 8.67 -13.72 6.02
CA LEU A 84 8.06 -15.06 6.08
C LEU A 84 7.64 -15.46 7.51
N PHE A 85 8.14 -14.77 8.54
CA PHE A 85 7.74 -14.97 9.94
C PHE A 85 6.63 -14.04 10.41
N ALA A 86 6.18 -13.08 9.59
CA ALA A 86 4.97 -12.31 9.84
C ALA A 86 3.74 -13.16 9.47
N VAL A 87 3.56 -14.25 10.20
CA VAL A 87 2.36 -15.09 10.16
C VAL A 87 1.48 -14.66 11.33
N ASP A 88 0.22 -14.42 11.04
CA ASP A 88 -0.80 -13.83 11.91
C ASP A 88 -0.72 -14.33 13.38
N GLU A 89 -0.54 -13.42 14.33
CA GLU A 89 -1.05 -13.68 15.68
C GLU A 89 -2.59 -13.71 15.53
N GLU A 90 -3.20 -14.88 15.73
CA GLU A 90 -4.66 -14.95 15.85
C GLU A 90 -5.10 -13.90 16.88
N PRO A 91 -6.12 -13.06 16.57
CA PRO A 91 -6.61 -12.11 17.55
C PRO A 91 -7.05 -12.90 18.77
N ALA A 92 -6.35 -12.69 19.90
CA ALA A 92 -6.66 -13.32 21.16
C ALA A 92 -8.16 -13.22 21.42
N ASN A 93 -8.81 -14.39 21.57
CA ASN A 93 -10.23 -14.56 21.88
C ASN A 93 -10.77 -13.39 22.72
N VAL A 94 -11.44 -12.46 22.06
CA VAL A 94 -12.30 -11.48 22.73
C VAL A 94 -13.59 -12.23 23.04
N ALA A 95 -13.66 -12.72 24.27
CA ALA A 95 -14.84 -13.32 24.89
C ALA A 95 -15.97 -12.30 25.06
#